data_AF-A0A2M9FV90-F1
#
_entry.id   AF-A0A2M9FV90-F1
#
_cell.length_a   1.000
_cell.length_b   1.000
_cell.length_c   1.000
_cell.angle_alpha   90.00
_cell.angle_beta   90.00
_cell.angle_gamma   90.00
#
_symmetry.space_group_name_H-M   'P 1'
#
loop_
_entity.id
_entity.type
_entity.pdbx_description
1 polymer ?
#
loop_
_entity_poly.entity_id
_entity_poly.type
_entity_poly.pdbx_seq_one_letter_code
_entity_poly.pdbx_strand_id
1 'polypeptide(L)' 'MTKTYKPGEKAPRSGQYEITGPRGGGTGIERTVTKGEPLPPPLKSGQQYKMADPTKHGGKKGK' A
#
# COMPACT_ATOMS: atom_id res chain seq x y z
N MET A 1 -8.24 -9.56 -9.10
CA MET A 1 -8.76 -8.41 -8.33
C MET A 1 -7.59 -7.71 -7.66
N THR A 2 -7.26 -6.48 -8.06
CA THR A 2 -6.25 -5.68 -7.36
C THR A 2 -6.75 -5.36 -5.96
N LYS A 3 -6.06 -5.87 -4.92
CA LYS A 3 -6.42 -5.60 -3.53
C LYS A 3 -6.12 -4.12 -3.24
N THR A 4 -7.15 -3.35 -2.95
CA THR A 4 -7.02 -1.99 -2.42
C THR A 4 -7.12 -2.04 -0.90
N TYR A 5 -6.42 -1.10 -0.25
CA TYR A 5 -6.32 -0.97 1.19
C TYR A 5 -6.82 0.39 1.62
N LYS A 6 -7.43 0.47 2.81
CA LYS A 6 -7.97 1.71 3.34
C LYS A 6 -6.94 2.47 4.16
N PRO A 7 -7.01 3.80 4.23
CA PRO A 7 -6.26 4.57 5.22
C PRO A 7 -6.50 4.04 6.63
N GLY A 8 -5.44 3.94 7.44
CA GLY A 8 -5.51 3.39 8.80
C GLY A 8 -5.59 1.85 8.89
N GLU A 9 -5.78 1.14 7.77
CA GLU A 9 -5.69 -0.32 7.76
C GLU A 9 -4.23 -0.76 7.94
N LYS A 10 -3.99 -1.86 8.66
CA LYS A 10 -2.64 -2.38 8.86
C LYS A 10 -2.09 -2.92 7.54
N ALA A 11 -0.90 -2.46 7.16
CA ALA A 11 -0.23 -2.93 5.96
C ALA A 11 0.09 -4.44 6.08
N PRO A 12 -0.42 -5.31 5.17
CA PRO A 12 -0.17 -6.76 5.28
C PRO A 12 1.29 -7.14 5.02
N ARG A 13 2.04 -6.31 4.28
CA ARG A 13 3.46 -6.51 3.98
C ARG A 13 4.15 -5.15 3.94
N SER A 14 5.46 -5.15 4.18
CA SER A 14 6.27 -3.95 3.97
C SER A 14 6.40 -3.69 2.48
N GLY A 15 6.33 -2.43 2.07
CA GLY A 15 6.37 -2.07 0.65
C GLY A 15 6.01 -0.63 0.35
N GLN A 16 6.12 -0.32 -0.93
CA GLN A 16 5.57 0.86 -1.57
C GLN A 16 4.08 0.64 -1.87
N TYR A 17 3.26 1.56 -1.39
CA TYR A 17 1.84 1.62 -1.65
C TYR A 17 1.50 2.88 -2.44
N GLU A 18 0.97 2.70 -3.65
CA GLU A 18 0.48 3.80 -4.46
C GLU A 18 -0.90 4.24 -3.97
N ILE A 19 -1.10 5.55 -3.88
CA ILE A 19 -2.41 6.15 -3.63
C ILE A 19 -3.18 6.15 -4.95
N THR A 20 -4.37 5.56 -4.91
CA THR A 20 -5.33 5.49 -6.00
C THR A 20 -6.57 6.30 -5.64
N GLY A 21 -7.20 6.92 -6.64
CA GLY A 21 -8.44 7.64 -6.48
C GLY A 21 -9.63 6.72 -6.17
N PRO A 22 -10.80 7.29 -5.85
CA PRO A 22 -12.02 6.52 -5.53
C PRO A 22 -12.48 5.58 -6.65
N ARG A 23 -12.07 5.85 -7.90
CA ARG A 23 -12.36 5.02 -9.09
C ARG A 23 -11.20 4.10 -9.51
N GLY A 24 -10.16 3.99 -8.69
CA GLY A 24 -8.99 3.14 -8.98
C GLY A 24 -7.96 3.75 -9.94
N GLY A 25 -8.13 5.01 -10.35
CA GLY A 25 -7.12 5.74 -11.13
C GLY A 25 -5.90 6.05 -10.26
N GLY A 26 -4.69 5.78 -10.76
CA GLY A 26 -3.44 6.09 -10.07
C GLY A 26 -3.26 7.59 -9.86
N THR A 27 -2.75 7.99 -8.70
CA THR A 27 -2.41 9.39 -8.44
C THR A 27 -0.93 9.71 -8.69
N GLY A 28 -0.11 8.68 -8.90
CA GLY A 28 1.36 8.81 -9.00
C GLY A 28 2.06 9.06 -7.66
N ILE A 29 1.31 9.07 -6.55
CA ILE A 29 1.85 9.28 -5.22
C ILE A 29 2.05 7.93 -4.54
N GLU A 30 3.27 7.66 -4.10
CA GLU A 30 3.63 6.43 -3.41
C GLU A 30 4.00 6.68 -1.95
N ARG A 31 3.70 5.72 -1.08
CA ARG A 31 4.02 5.76 0.35
C ARG A 31 4.67 4.44 0.76
N THR A 32 5.84 4.54 1.36
CA THR A 32 6.51 3.40 2.02
C THR A 32 5.82 3.12 3.34
N VAL A 33 5.43 1.87 3.57
CA VAL A 33 4.81 1.45 4.84
C VAL A 33 5.40 0.11 5.26
N THR A 34 5.64 -0.04 6.56
CA THR A 34 6.13 -1.30 7.14
C THR A 34 4.97 -2.23 7.44
N LYS A 35 5.18 -3.55 7.31
CA LYS A 35 4.21 -4.56 7.69
C LYS A 35 3.72 -4.33 9.12
N GLY A 36 2.40 -4.31 9.30
CA GLY A 36 1.75 -4.19 10.61
C GLY A 36 1.52 -2.76 11.06
N GLU A 37 2.12 -1.76 10.41
CA GLU A 37 1.83 -0.36 10.66
C GLU A 37 0.55 0.08 9.93
N PRO A 38 -0.21 1.04 10.51
CA PRO A 38 -1.36 1.61 9.83
C PRO A 38 -0.94 2.39 8.59
N LEU A 39 -1.66 2.20 7.49
CA LEU A 39 -1.46 3.00 6.28
C LEU A 39 -1.71 4.49 6.60
N PRO A 40 -0.84 5.40 6.14
CA PRO A 40 -0.97 6.82 6.44
C PRO A 40 -2.28 7.39 5.90
N PRO A 41 -2.72 8.57 6.38
CA PRO A 41 -3.84 9.26 5.79
C PRO A 41 -3.49 9.73 4.35
N PRO A 42 -4.40 9.59 3.39
CA PRO A 42 -4.22 10.06 2.03
C PRO A 42 -4.46 11.58 1.96
N LEU A 43 -4.01 12.21 0.87
CA LEU A 43 -4.14 13.66 0.68
C LEU A 43 -5.59 14.12 0.52
N LYS A 44 -6.44 13.26 -0.06
CA LYS A 44 -7.86 13.57 -0.32
C LYS A 44 -8.75 12.44 0.19
N SER A 45 -9.94 12.82 0.64
CA SER A 45 -10.97 11.86 1.05
C SER A 45 -11.41 10.96 -0.11
N GLY A 46 -11.69 9.69 0.18
CA GLY A 46 -12.09 8.68 -0.80
C GLY A 46 -10.94 8.04 -1.60
N GLN A 47 -9.69 8.43 -1.32
CA GLN A 47 -8.52 7.75 -1.87
C GLN A 47 -8.25 6.41 -1.15
N GLN A 48 -7.63 5.48 -1.87
CA GLN A 48 -7.29 4.14 -1.41
C GLN A 48 -5.83 3.84 -1.69
N TYR A 49 -5.25 2.86 -1.02
CA TYR A 49 -3.89 2.39 -1.28
C TYR A 49 -3.91 1.12 -2.12
N LYS A 50 -2.93 0.98 -3.01
CA LYS A 50 -2.68 -0.23 -3.77
C LYS A 50 -1.23 -0.61 -3.57
N MET A 51 -0.96 -1.88 -3.29
CA MET A 51 0.44 -2.35 -3.24
C MET A 51 1.06 -2.21 -4.62
N ALA A 52 2.07 -1.35 -4.73
CA ALA A 52 2.84 -1.13 -5.95
C ALA A 52 4.03 -2.09 -5.99
N ASP A 53 4.90 -1.98 -4.99
CA ASP A 53 6.07 -2.86 -4.86
C ASP A 53 6.25 -3.35 -3.41
N PRO A 54 6.20 -4.67 -3.15
CA PRO A 54 6.50 -5.20 -1.83
C PRO A 54 8.02 -5.21 -1.58
N THR A 55 8.46 -4.54 -0.52
CA THR A 55 9.85 -4.61 -0.06
C THR A 55 10.18 -6.04 0.36
N LYS A 56 11.16 -6.64 -0.31
CA LYS A 56 11.69 -7.96 0.05
C LYS A 56 12.79 -7.80 1.09
N HIS A 57 12.48 -8.06 2.36
CA HIS A 57 13.53 -8.45 3.30
C HIS A 57 13.95 -9.88 2.95
N GLY A 58 15.24 -10.13 2.76
CA GLY A 58 15.86 -11.37 2.24
C GLY A 58 15.69 -12.62 3.11
N GLY A 59 14.52 -12.86 3.69
CA GLY A 59 14.16 -14.13 4.33
C GLY A 59 13.99 -15.20 3.26
N LYS A 60 15.01 -16.05 3.12
CA LYS A 60 15.05 -17.34 2.40
C LYS A 60 13.70 -17.79 1.83
N LYS A 61 13.55 -17.73 0.50
CA LYS A 61 12.69 -18.70 -0.19
C LYS A 61 13.36 -20.06 -0.02
N GLY A 62 12.98 -20.80 0.99
CA GLY A 62 13.28 -22.23 1.04
C GLY A 62 12.59 -22.89 -0.14
N LYS A 63 13.38 -23.40 -1.08
CA LYS A 63 13.02 -24.53 -1.91
C LYS A 63 14.29 -25.33 -2.19
#